data_AF-A0A8J6YMU3-F1
#
_entry.id   AF-A0A8J6YMU3-F1
#
_cell.length_a   1.000
_cell.length_b   1.000
_cell.length_c   1.000
_cell.angle_alpha   90.00
_cell.angle_beta   90.00
_cell.angle_gamma   90.00
#
_symmetry.space_group_name_H-M   'P 1'
#
loop_
_entity.id
_entity.type
_entity.pdbx_description
1 polymer ?
#
loop_
_entity_poly.entity_id
_entity_poly.type
_entity_poly.pdbx_seq_one_letter_code
_entity_poly.pdbx_strand_id
1 'polypeptide(L)' 'MNGRISLGIMTTRSPRFSPFPEEKFYAELARIGKEKSLMVFTFFPEEINPYSRKINGFAWDEGK' A
#
# COMPACT_ATOMS: atom_id res chain seq x y z
N MET A 1 23.05 -5.52 -6.71
CA MET A 1 21.81 -4.74 -6.49
C MET A 1 21.14 -5.32 -5.25
N ASN A 2 21.18 -4.63 -4.11
CA ASN A 2 20.35 -5.02 -2.96
C ASN A 2 18.91 -4.68 -3.33
N GLY A 3 18.14 -5.69 -3.72
CA GLY A 3 16.73 -5.51 -4.03
C GLY A 3 16.01 -5.00 -2.80
N ARG A 4 15.44 -3.78 -2.86
CA ARG A 4 14.54 -3.31 -1.81
C ARG A 4 13.36 -4.26 -1.73
N ILE A 5 13.23 -4.95 -0.60
CA ILE A 5 12.06 -5.79 -0.33
C ILE A 5 10.86 -4.86 -0.17
N SER A 6 9.77 -5.21 -0.84
CA SER A 6 8.53 -4.45 -0.77
C SER A 6 7.37 -5.38 -0.40
N LEU A 7 6.48 -4.89 0.45
CA LEU A 7 5.25 -5.55 0.87
C LEU A 7 4.05 -4.83 0.24
N GLY A 8 3.38 -5.51 -0.67
CA GLY A 8 2.12 -5.06 -1.23
C GLY A 8 0.94 -5.64 -0.46
N ILE A 9 0.02 -4.79 -0.01
CA ILE A 9 -1.20 -5.20 0.67
C ILE A 9 -2.39 -4.89 -0.24
N MET A 10 -3.06 -5.94 -0.71
CA MET A 10 -4.30 -5.78 -1.45
C MET A 10 -5.47 -5.68 -0.46
N THR A 11 -6.31 -4.67 -0.60
CA THR A 11 -7.51 -4.47 0.23
C THR A 11 -8.74 -4.19 -0.62
N THR A 12 -9.92 -4.18 -0.02
CA THR A 12 -11.19 -3.94 -0.70
C THR A 12 -11.80 -2.62 -0.26
N ARG A 13 -12.50 -1.92 -1.16
CA ARG A 13 -13.20 -0.68 -0.82
C ARG A 13 -14.29 -0.92 0.21
N SER A 14 -14.40 -0.02 1.17
CA SER A 14 -15.57 0.05 2.04
C SER A 14 -16.53 1.11 1.52
N PRO A 15 -17.83 0.79 1.32
CA PRO A 15 -18.82 1.78 0.93
C PRO A 15 -19.13 2.80 2.03
N ARG A 16 -18.69 2.56 3.27
CA ARG A 16 -18.95 3.42 4.44
C ARG A 16 -17.74 4.22 4.91
N PHE A 17 -16.53 3.75 4.61
CA PHE A 17 -15.29 4.34 5.11
C PHE A 17 -14.33 4.52 3.94
N SER A 18 -14.00 5.77 3.63
CA SER A 18 -13.06 6.10 2.56
C SER A 18 -11.67 6.36 3.14
N PRO A 19 -10.59 5.74 2.61
CA PRO A 19 -10.60 4.70 1.58
C PRO A 19 -10.92 3.29 2.11
N PHE A 20 -10.70 3.03 3.41
CA PHE A 20 -11.02 1.79 4.13
C PHE A 20 -10.97 2.01 5.65
N PRO A 21 -11.65 1.20 6.46
CA PRO A 21 -11.66 1.35 7.93
C PRO A 21 -10.29 1.08 8.58
N GLU A 22 -9.42 0.29 7.94
CA GLU A 22 -8.09 -0.07 8.41
C GLU A 22 -6.99 0.97 8.09
N GLU A 23 -7.35 2.19 7.70
CA GLU A 23 -6.40 3.24 7.31
C GLU A 23 -5.28 3.45 8.34
N LYS A 24 -5.65 3.55 9.62
CA LYS A 24 -4.69 3.70 10.73
C LYS A 24 -3.73 2.51 10.84
N PHE A 25 -4.21 1.30 10.57
CA PHE A 25 -3.40 0.09 10.61
C PHE A 25 -2.38 0.07 9.46
N TYR A 26 -2.79 0.42 8.24
CA TYR A 26 -1.89 0.48 7.10
C TYR A 26 -0.87 1.63 7.21
N ALA A 27 -1.27 2.77 7.76
CA ALA A 27 -0.36 3.88 8.05
C ALA A 27 0.74 3.47 9.04
N GLU A 28 0.38 2.76 10.12
CA GLU A 28 1.35 2.27 11.11
C GLU A 28 2.27 1.19 10.52
N LEU A 29 1.74 0.29 9.69
CA LEU A 29 2.55 -0.67 8.94
C LEU A 29 3.57 0.00 8.02
N ALA A 30 3.17 1.03 7.29
CA ALA A 30 4.08 1.80 6.44
C ALA A 30 5.19 2.49 7.25
N ARG A 31 4.82 3.07 8.40
CA ARG A 31 5.76 3.70 9.35
C ARG A 31 6.80 2.70 9.85
N ILE A 32 6.38 1.54 10.35
CA ILE A 32 7.27 0.47 10.83
C ILE A 32 8.10 -0.12 9.69
N GLY A 33 7.49 -0.28 8.51
CA GLY A 33 8.17 -0.76 7.31
C GLY A 33 9.38 0.11 6.97
N LYS A 34 9.20 1.43 6.99
CA LYS A 34 10.28 2.41 6.74
C LYS A 34 11.46 2.24 7.71
N GLU A 35 11.18 2.09 9.00
CA GLU A 35 12.21 1.82 10.03
C GLU A 35 12.99 0.53 9.74
N LYS A 36 12.34 -0.46 9.13
CA LYS A 36 12.91 -1.77 8.78
C LYS A 36 13.44 -1.84 7.34
N SER A 37 13.54 -0.72 6.63
CA SER A 37 13.92 -0.68 5.20
C SER A 37 13.02 -1.54 4.29
N LEU A 38 11.76 -1.72 4.69
CA LEU A 38 10.71 -2.42 3.96
C LEU A 38 9.73 -1.38 3.38
N MET A 39 9.57 -1.37 2.06
CA MET A 39 8.57 -0.51 1.42
C MET A 39 7.18 -1.15 1.53
N VAL A 40 6.21 -0.47 2.14
CA VAL A 40 4.82 -0.96 2.25
C VAL A 40 3.92 -0.09 1.38
N PHE A 41 3.08 -0.70 0.57
CA PHE A 41 2.06 -0.02 -0.22
C PHE A 41 0.75 -0.78 -0.16
N THR A 42 -0.36 -0.04 -0.12
CA THR A 42 -1.71 -0.59 -0.07
C THR A 42 -2.42 -0.26 -1.38
N PHE A 43 -3.14 -1.22 -1.96
CA PHE A 43 -3.81 -1.04 -3.25
C PHE A 43 -5.11 -1.82 -3.33
N PHE A 44 -6.00 -1.37 -4.21
CA PHE A 44 -7.22 -2.07 -4.57
C PHE A 44 -7.02 -2.99 -5.79
N PRO A 45 -7.85 -4.03 -5.98
CA PRO A 45 -7.74 -4.93 -7.12
C PRO A 45 -7.75 -4.21 -8.47
N GLU A 46 -8.51 -3.12 -8.60
CA GLU A 46 -8.63 -2.36 -9.85
C GLU A 46 -7.36 -1.58 -10.22
N GLU A 47 -6.43 -1.44 -9.27
CA GLU A 47 -5.16 -0.74 -9.45
C GLU A 47 -4.04 -1.66 -9.95
N ILE A 48 -4.32 -2.96 -10.08
CA ILE A 48 -3.42 -3.94 -10.69
C ILE A 48 -3.58 -3.84 -12.21
N ASN A 49 -2.51 -3.43 -12.90
CA ASN A 49 -2.44 -3.52 -14.35
C ASN A 49 -1.64 -4.77 -14.75
N PRO A 50 -2.31 -5.87 -15.18
CA PRO A 50 -1.64 -7.13 -15.49
C PRO A 50 -0.77 -7.03 -16.76
N TYR A 51 -1.09 -6.12 -17.68
CA TYR A 51 -0.37 -5.97 -18.95
C TYR A 51 0.93 -5.20 -18.78
N SER A 52 0.90 -4.10 -18.01
CA SER A 52 2.11 -3.31 -17.74
C SER A 52 2.94 -3.83 -16.57
N ARG A 53 2.44 -4.85 -15.84
CA ARG A 53 3.05 -5.39 -14.62
C ARG A 53 3.32 -4.30 -13.57
N LYS A 54 2.38 -3.36 -13.46
CA LYS A 54 2.43 -2.24 -12.51
C LYS A 54 1.25 -2.32 -11.55
N ILE A 55 1.50 -1.89 -10.32
CA ILE A 55 0.49 -1.66 -9.29
C ILE A 55 0.48 -0.16 -9.00
N ASN A 56 -0.68 0.48 -9.10
CA ASN A 56 -0.86 1.88 -8.75
C ASN A 56 -1.43 1.98 -7.33
N GLY A 57 -0.61 1.75 -6.31
CA GLY A 57 -1.05 1.77 -4.92
C GLY A 57 -0.87 3.12 -4.23
N PHE A 58 -1.48 3.25 -3.06
CA PHE A 58 -1.26 4.37 -2.14
C PHE A 58 0.01 4.11 -1.33
N ALA A 59 1.00 4.99 -1.49
CA ALA A 59 2.12 5.11 -0.55
C ALA A 59 1.73 6.17 0.49
N TRP A 60 1.36 5.72 1.70
CA TRP A 60 0.91 6.63 2.77
C TRP A 60 2.00 7.60 3.29
N ASP A 61 3.22 7.49 2.79
CA ASP A 61 4.35 8.39 3.10
C ASP A 61 4.24 9.75 2.37
N GLU A 62 3.23 9.95 1.51
CA GLU A 62 3.04 11.21 0.75
C GLU A 62 1.94 12.14 1.28
N GLY A 63 1.31 11.83 2.43
CA GLY A 63 0.38 12.76 3.08
C GLY A 63 -0.76 13.28 2.19
N LYS A 64 -1.23 12.46 1.23
CA LYS A 64 -2.41 12.74 0.41
C LYS A 64 -3.49 11.71 0.66
#